data_AF-A0AAN5I6L1-F1
#
_entry.id   AF-A0AAN5I6L1-F1
#
_cell.length_a   1.000
_cell.length_b   1.000
_cell.length_c   1.000
_cell.angle_alpha   90.00
_cell.angle_beta   90.00
_cell.angle_gamma   90.00
#
_symmetry.space_group_name_H-M   'P 1'
#
loop_
_entity.id
_entity.type
_entity.pdbx_description
1 polymer ?
#
loop_
_entity_poly.entity_id
_entity_poly.type
_entity_poly.pdbx_seq_one_letter_code
_entity_poly.pdbx_strand_id
1 'polypeptide(L)'
;YPSYSTMRLLLLSSLSFVLISCSRWADYDVLSAHGGVFKALPWTTQELLHVSSLHSRAEYHKLMPFIKEKLIESRDDLSPSERTAIERFLVAKRPPPMADHLFDEEEKQSIDDFHSKGLVSDVIAIWSQALQRLPDKMREKMVEYLSTS
;
A
#
# COMPACT_ATOMS: atom_id res chain seq x y z
N TYR A 1 -8.42 37.94 -31.97
CA TYR A 1 -7.94 36.57 -32.24
C TYR A 1 -6.65 36.33 -31.47
N PRO A 2 -6.68 35.62 -30.33
CA PRO A 2 -5.45 35.25 -29.65
C PRO A 2 -4.77 34.11 -30.43
N SER A 3 -3.46 34.23 -30.59
CA SER A 3 -2.58 33.32 -31.33
C SER A 3 -2.54 31.93 -30.66
N TYR A 4 -2.66 30.88 -31.48
CA TYR A 4 -2.63 29.45 -31.10
C TYR A 4 -1.33 28.99 -30.39
N SER A 5 -0.35 29.88 -30.21
CA SER A 5 0.97 29.56 -29.66
C SER A 5 0.99 29.53 -28.12
N THR A 6 0.19 30.36 -27.44
CA THR A 6 0.17 30.42 -25.96
C THR A 6 -0.61 29.28 -25.30
N MET A 7 -1.49 28.59 -26.04
CA MET A 7 -2.31 27.51 -25.50
C MET A 7 -1.57 26.16 -25.39
N ARG A 8 -0.49 25.96 -26.18
CA ARG A 8 0.33 24.74 -26.12
C ARG A 8 1.34 24.71 -24.98
N LEU A 9 1.77 25.88 -24.47
CA LEU A 9 2.76 25.95 -23.40
C LEU A 9 2.17 25.62 -22.02
N LEU A 10 0.88 25.88 -21.82
CA LEU A 10 0.19 25.59 -20.56
C LEU A 10 -0.13 24.10 -20.38
N LEU A 11 -0.37 23.35 -21.46
CA LEU A 11 -0.63 21.89 -21.40
C LEU A 11 0.61 21.05 -21.10
N LEU A 12 1.81 21.54 -21.42
CA LEU A 12 3.08 20.85 -21.09
C LEU A 12 3.53 21.13 -19.64
N SER A 13 3.12 22.26 -19.08
CA SER A 13 3.44 22.61 -17.68
C SER A 13 2.60 21.82 -16.67
N SER A 14 1.35 21.48 -17.00
CA SER A 14 0.47 20.68 -16.14
C SER A 14 0.84 19.19 -16.14
N LEU A 15 1.39 18.67 -17.25
CA LEU A 15 1.87 17.29 -17.31
C LEU A 15 3.10 17.05 -16.42
N SER A 16 3.90 18.10 -16.20
CA SER A 16 5.09 18.05 -15.35
C SER A 16 4.75 18.05 -13.86
N PHE A 17 3.64 18.70 -13.46
CA PHE A 17 3.19 18.75 -12.06
C PHE A 17 2.58 17.43 -11.58
N VAL A 18 1.93 16.66 -12.46
CA VAL A 18 1.39 15.33 -12.12
C VAL A 18 2.50 14.32 -11.84
N LEU A 19 3.67 14.46 -12.48
CA LEU A 19 4.80 13.56 -12.28
C LEU A 19 5.57 13.81 -10.96
N ILE A 20 5.51 15.02 -10.41
CA ILE A 20 6.29 15.38 -9.21
C ILE A 20 5.64 14.82 -7.94
N SER A 21 4.32 14.68 -7.87
CA SER A 21 3.63 14.12 -6.69
C SER A 21 3.83 12.60 -6.52
N CYS A 22 4.14 11.88 -7.61
CA CYS A 22 4.44 10.44 -7.56
C CYS A 22 5.82 10.11 -6.94
N SER A 23 6.70 11.10 -6.75
CA SER A 23 8.11 10.85 -6.40
C SER A 23 8.35 10.52 -4.92
N ARG A 24 7.46 10.89 -3.99
CA ARG A 24 7.74 10.68 -2.54
C ARG A 24 7.56 9.24 -2.05
N TRP A 25 6.75 8.44 -2.75
CA TRP A 25 6.67 6.99 -2.50
C TRP A 25 7.67 6.20 -3.37
N ALA A 26 8.14 6.78 -4.47
CA ALA A 26 9.07 6.11 -5.40
C ALA A 26 10.46 5.87 -4.80
N ASP A 27 10.87 6.68 -3.81
CA ASP A 27 12.14 6.50 -3.08
C ASP A 27 12.02 5.47 -1.93
N TYR A 28 10.82 5.08 -1.54
CA TYR A 28 10.61 3.99 -0.58
C TYR A 28 10.58 2.68 -1.36
N ASP A 29 11.60 1.84 -1.18
CA ASP A 29 11.57 0.47 -1.68
C ASP A 29 10.51 -0.31 -0.89
N VAL A 30 9.25 -0.23 -1.34
CA VAL A 30 8.08 -0.92 -0.77
C VAL A 30 8.37 -2.40 -0.65
N LEU A 31 9.17 -2.96 -1.56
CA LEU A 31 9.52 -4.37 -1.53
C LEU A 31 10.62 -4.70 -0.52
N SER A 32 11.35 -3.72 0.03
CA SER A 32 12.20 -3.93 1.21
C SER A 32 11.41 -4.05 2.51
N ALA A 33 10.13 -3.67 2.52
CA ALA A 33 9.26 -3.96 3.66
C ALA A 33 9.20 -5.48 3.91
N HIS A 34 8.85 -5.87 5.14
CA HIS A 34 8.73 -7.29 5.50
C HIS A 34 10.00 -8.12 5.25
N GLY A 35 11.17 -7.48 5.34
CA GLY A 35 12.47 -8.13 5.13
C GLY A 35 12.74 -8.56 3.69
N GLY A 36 12.06 -7.98 2.69
CA GLY A 36 12.31 -8.30 1.30
C GLY A 36 11.59 -9.55 0.78
N VAL A 37 10.76 -10.21 1.57
CA VAL A 37 10.19 -11.53 1.24
C VAL A 37 9.39 -11.53 -0.07
N PHE A 38 8.76 -10.41 -0.41
CA PHE A 38 7.96 -10.28 -1.62
C PHE A 38 8.76 -9.82 -2.85
N LYS A 39 10.07 -9.54 -2.73
CA LYS A 39 10.93 -9.18 -3.89
C LYS A 39 11.03 -10.29 -4.93
N ALA A 40 10.85 -11.55 -4.52
CA ALA A 40 10.90 -12.69 -5.42
C ALA A 40 9.71 -12.77 -6.39
N LEU A 41 8.59 -12.10 -6.08
CA LEU A 41 7.43 -12.10 -6.97
C LEU A 41 7.63 -11.11 -8.13
N PRO A 42 7.27 -11.49 -9.37
CA PRO A 42 7.38 -10.63 -10.55
C PRO A 42 6.26 -9.57 -10.56
N TRP A 43 6.43 -8.51 -9.77
CA TRP A 43 5.45 -7.43 -9.68
C TRP A 43 5.54 -6.44 -10.84
N THR A 44 4.38 -6.01 -11.32
CA THR A 44 4.24 -4.80 -12.12
C THR A 44 4.05 -3.58 -11.23
N THR A 45 4.34 -2.39 -11.75
CA THR A 45 4.10 -1.12 -11.05
C THR A 45 2.65 -0.98 -10.60
N GLN A 46 1.68 -1.40 -11.43
CA GLN A 46 0.26 -1.30 -11.11
C GLN A 46 -0.12 -2.21 -9.94
N GLU A 47 0.41 -3.44 -9.89
CA GLU A 47 0.18 -4.35 -8.77
C GLU A 47 0.79 -3.82 -7.47
N LEU A 48 1.99 -3.23 -7.52
CA LEU A 48 2.60 -2.59 -6.34
C LEU A 48 1.79 -1.40 -5.83
N LEU A 49 1.27 -0.56 -6.73
CA LEU A 49 0.37 0.52 -6.36
C LEU A 49 -0.92 -0.02 -5.73
N HIS A 50 -1.46 -1.11 -6.26
CA HIS A 50 -2.65 -1.75 -5.71
C HIS A 50 -2.40 -2.33 -4.31
N VAL A 51 -1.29 -3.05 -4.11
CA VAL A 51 -0.82 -3.53 -2.80
C VAL A 51 -0.69 -2.37 -1.82
N SER A 52 -0.03 -1.28 -2.24
CA SER A 52 0.17 -0.10 -1.40
C SER A 52 -1.15 0.54 -0.97
N SER A 53 -2.12 0.69 -1.89
CA SER A 53 -3.45 1.24 -1.58
C SER A 53 -4.26 0.32 -0.65
N LEU A 54 -4.27 -0.99 -0.90
CA LEU A 54 -4.98 -1.93 -0.01
C LEU A 54 -4.37 -1.94 1.40
N HIS A 55 -3.04 -1.89 1.48
CA HIS A 55 -2.32 -1.86 2.75
C HIS A 55 -2.55 -0.54 3.51
N SER A 56 -2.54 0.60 2.83
CA SER A 56 -2.77 1.91 3.46
C SER A 56 -4.17 2.00 4.06
N ARG A 57 -5.17 1.34 3.47
CA ARG A 57 -6.55 1.27 3.97
C ARG A 57 -6.84 0.08 4.89
N ALA A 58 -5.82 -0.67 5.30
CA ALA A 58 -5.97 -1.89 6.10
C ALA A 58 -6.97 -2.91 5.52
N GLU A 59 -7.14 -2.95 4.19
CA GLU A 59 -8.07 -3.88 3.52
C GLU A 59 -7.43 -5.25 3.32
N TYR A 60 -7.04 -5.88 4.43
CA TYR A 60 -6.30 -7.13 4.40
C TYR A 60 -7.10 -8.31 3.86
N HIS A 61 -8.43 -8.30 4.04
CA HIS A 61 -9.33 -9.26 3.41
C HIS A 61 -9.27 -9.26 1.88
N LYS A 62 -8.85 -8.15 1.24
CA LYS A 62 -8.58 -8.06 -0.21
C LYS A 62 -7.11 -8.29 -0.54
N LEU A 63 -6.21 -7.73 0.27
CA LEU A 63 -4.77 -7.83 0.05
C LEU A 63 -4.26 -9.28 0.12
N MET A 64 -4.71 -10.04 1.12
CA MET A 64 -4.21 -11.40 1.34
C MET A 64 -4.59 -12.36 0.20
N PRO A 65 -5.84 -12.37 -0.31
CA PRO A 65 -6.18 -13.09 -1.54
C PRO A 65 -5.35 -12.65 -2.75
N PHE A 66 -5.17 -11.34 -2.95
CA PHE A 66 -4.41 -10.81 -4.07
C PHE A 66 -2.95 -11.30 -4.09
N ILE A 67 -2.26 -11.27 -2.94
CA ILE A 67 -0.89 -11.80 -2.83
C ILE A 67 -0.86 -13.31 -3.09
N LYS A 68 -1.87 -14.06 -2.62
CA LYS A 68 -1.95 -15.51 -2.86
C LYS A 68 -2.17 -15.83 -4.33
N GLU A 69 -3.02 -15.07 -5.02
CA GLU A 69 -3.23 -15.20 -6.46
C GLU A 69 -1.93 -14.93 -7.20
N LYS A 70 -1.23 -13.84 -6.88
CA LYS A 70 0.08 -13.54 -7.47
C LYS A 70 1.09 -14.69 -7.26
N LEU A 71 1.11 -15.29 -6.07
CA LEU A 71 1.99 -16.43 -5.78
C LEU A 71 1.65 -17.68 -6.61
N ILE A 72 0.37 -17.88 -6.94
CA ILE A 72 -0.09 -18.98 -7.80
C ILE A 72 0.31 -18.71 -9.25
N GLU A 73 0.08 -17.50 -9.74
CA GLU A 73 0.42 -17.08 -11.11
C GLU A 73 1.93 -17.14 -11.37
N SER A 74 2.73 -16.75 -10.36
CA SER A 74 4.19 -16.70 -10.45
C SER A 74 4.85 -18.06 -10.16
N ARG A 75 4.10 -19.16 -10.22
CA ARG A 75 4.60 -20.50 -9.82
C ARG A 75 5.86 -20.90 -10.56
N ASP A 76 5.94 -20.58 -11.85
CA ASP A 76 7.04 -20.99 -12.72
C ASP A 76 8.24 -20.02 -12.63
N ASP A 77 8.06 -18.85 -12.01
CA ASP A 77 9.09 -17.81 -11.82
C ASP A 77 9.83 -17.94 -10.48
N LEU A 78 9.34 -18.79 -9.56
CA LEU A 78 9.86 -18.90 -8.20
C LEU A 78 10.63 -20.20 -7.96
N SER A 79 11.75 -20.11 -7.24
CA SER A 79 12.36 -21.30 -6.65
C SER A 79 11.47 -21.89 -5.54
N PRO A 80 11.58 -23.21 -5.26
CA PRO A 80 10.86 -23.83 -4.15
C PRO A 80 11.12 -23.16 -2.79
N SER A 81 12.33 -22.64 -2.57
CA SER A 81 12.72 -21.93 -1.35
C SER A 81 12.02 -20.57 -1.22
N GLU A 82 11.94 -19.78 -2.29
CA GLU A 82 11.27 -18.47 -2.27
C GLU A 82 9.79 -18.63 -2.02
N ARG A 83 9.16 -19.58 -2.72
CA ARG A 83 7.75 -19.93 -2.50
C ARG A 83 7.49 -20.31 -1.04
N THR A 84 8.31 -21.21 -0.49
CA THR A 84 8.19 -21.65 0.91
C THR A 84 8.35 -20.47 1.88
N ALA A 85 9.28 -19.55 1.60
CA ALA A 85 9.48 -18.37 2.44
C ALA A 85 8.25 -17.44 2.44
N ILE A 86 7.67 -17.17 1.27
CA ILE A 86 6.46 -16.37 1.13
C ILE A 86 5.28 -17.05 1.83
N GLU A 87 5.06 -18.35 1.61
CA GLU A 87 3.95 -19.09 2.25
C GLU A 87 4.06 -19.08 3.78
N ARG A 88 5.26 -19.30 4.32
CA ARG A 88 5.52 -19.20 5.77
C ARG A 88 5.26 -17.80 6.29
N PHE A 89 5.66 -16.77 5.55
CA PHE A 89 5.41 -15.38 5.92
C PHE A 89 3.90 -15.09 5.99
N LEU A 90 3.13 -15.48 4.98
CA LEU A 90 1.68 -15.25 4.93
C LEU A 90 0.92 -15.93 6.08
N VAL A 91 1.44 -17.07 6.58
CA VAL A 91 0.89 -17.75 7.77
C VAL A 91 1.29 -17.04 9.06
N ALA A 92 2.58 -16.70 9.20
CA ALA A 92 3.12 -16.12 10.42
C ALA A 92 2.67 -14.68 10.67
N LYS A 93 2.46 -13.90 9.60
CA LYS A 93 2.11 -12.48 9.62
C LYS A 93 0.67 -12.24 9.23
N ARG A 94 -0.23 -13.13 9.68
CA ARG A 94 -1.66 -12.96 9.43
C ARG A 94 -2.17 -11.71 10.19
N PRO A 95 -2.84 -10.77 9.50
CA PRO A 95 -3.45 -9.62 10.14
C PRO A 95 -4.47 -10.04 11.22
N PRO A 96 -4.56 -9.28 12.32
CA PRO A 96 -5.59 -9.52 13.32
C PRO A 96 -6.98 -9.25 12.72
N PRO A 97 -8.02 -10.04 13.05
CA PRO A 97 -9.35 -9.91 12.42
C PRO A 97 -9.99 -8.51 12.51
N MET A 98 -9.62 -7.73 13.54
CA MET A 98 -10.12 -6.37 13.73
C MET A 98 -9.54 -5.35 12.74
N ALA A 99 -8.45 -5.67 12.04
CA ALA A 99 -7.79 -4.75 11.12
C ALA A 99 -8.70 -4.34 9.96
N ASP A 100 -9.54 -5.26 9.47
CA ASP A 100 -10.49 -4.99 8.38
C ASP A 100 -11.61 -4.01 8.77
N HIS A 101 -11.77 -3.74 10.07
CA HIS A 101 -12.77 -2.83 10.64
C HIS A 101 -12.13 -1.60 11.31
N LEU A 102 -10.84 -1.36 11.08
CA LEU A 102 -10.12 -0.24 11.67
C LEU A 102 -10.62 1.11 11.15
N PHE A 103 -11.04 1.15 9.89
CA PHE A 103 -11.49 2.35 9.20
C PHE A 103 -12.91 2.17 8.68
N ASP A 104 -13.72 3.23 8.81
CA ASP A 104 -14.96 3.34 8.06
C ASP A 104 -14.70 3.76 6.59
N GLU A 105 -15.76 3.83 5.78
CA GLU A 105 -15.64 4.14 4.36
C GLU A 105 -15.19 5.58 4.09
N GLU A 106 -15.51 6.54 4.97
CA GLU A 106 -15.07 7.93 4.82
C GLU A 106 -13.58 8.06 5.12
N GLU A 107 -13.10 7.37 6.16
CA GLU A 107 -11.68 7.27 6.49
C GLU A 107 -10.90 6.58 5.37
N LYS A 108 -11.42 5.48 4.81
CA LYS A 108 -10.80 4.81 3.65
C LYS A 108 -10.70 5.73 2.45
N GLN A 109 -11.77 6.48 2.14
CA GLN A 109 -11.77 7.43 1.03
C GLN A 109 -10.75 8.55 1.25
N SER A 110 -10.63 9.04 2.49
CA SER A 110 -9.63 10.04 2.87
C SER A 110 -8.21 9.50 2.77
N ILE A 111 -7.98 8.27 3.22
CA ILE A 111 -6.70 7.57 3.09
C ILE A 111 -6.31 7.44 1.62
N ASP A 112 -7.22 7.00 0.74
CA ASP A 112 -6.93 6.87 -0.69
C ASP A 112 -6.58 8.23 -1.33
N ASP A 113 -7.30 9.31 -0.98
CA ASP A 113 -7.00 10.66 -1.48
C ASP A 113 -5.60 11.12 -1.04
N PHE A 114 -5.28 11.01 0.25
CA PHE A 114 -3.96 11.39 0.77
C PHE A 114 -2.83 10.49 0.24
N HIS A 115 -3.07 9.19 0.15
CA HIS A 115 -2.13 8.21 -0.40
C HIS A 115 -1.77 8.53 -1.85
N SER A 116 -2.78 8.79 -2.70
CA SER A 116 -2.59 9.15 -4.11
C SER A 116 -1.80 10.44 -4.33
N LYS A 117 -1.85 11.36 -3.35
CA LYS A 117 -1.13 12.65 -3.37
C LYS A 117 0.26 12.59 -2.75
N GLY A 118 0.69 11.43 -2.21
CA GLY A 118 1.96 11.33 -1.52
C GLY A 118 1.99 11.95 -0.11
N LEU A 119 0.81 12.18 0.47
CA LEU A 119 0.64 12.85 1.76
C LEU A 119 0.69 11.83 2.92
N VAL A 120 1.89 11.29 3.14
CA VAL A 120 2.14 10.21 4.12
C VAL A 120 1.75 10.62 5.56
N SER A 121 2.06 11.85 5.96
CA SER A 121 1.76 12.34 7.31
C SER A 121 0.26 12.32 7.62
N ASP A 122 -0.58 12.65 6.64
CA ASP A 122 -2.03 12.68 6.79
C ASP A 122 -2.61 11.26 6.87
N VAL A 123 -2.08 10.32 6.08
CA VAL A 123 -2.41 8.89 6.22
C VAL A 123 -2.05 8.40 7.63
N ILE A 124 -0.84 8.69 8.11
CA ILE A 124 -0.40 8.30 9.47
C ILE A 124 -1.27 8.93 10.56
N ALA A 125 -1.74 10.17 10.35
CA ALA A 125 -2.63 10.83 11.29
C ALA A 125 -3.97 10.09 11.44
N ILE A 126 -4.58 9.65 10.33
CA ILE A 126 -5.81 8.84 10.35
C ILE A 126 -5.55 7.50 11.06
N TRP A 127 -4.45 6.82 10.74
CA TRP A 127 -4.05 5.57 11.42
C TRP A 127 -3.91 5.75 12.92
N SER A 128 -3.23 6.81 13.37
CA SER A 128 -3.03 7.10 14.79
C SER A 128 -4.35 7.34 15.51
N GLN A 129 -5.26 8.12 14.92
CA GLN A 129 -6.60 8.36 15.47
C GLN A 129 -7.42 7.07 15.53
N ALA A 130 -7.40 6.26 14.48
CA ALA A 130 -8.10 4.97 14.46
C ALA A 130 -7.60 4.02 15.55
N LEU A 131 -6.27 3.92 15.73
CA LEU A 131 -5.69 3.12 16.81
C LEU A 131 -6.14 3.60 18.19
N GLN A 132 -6.22 4.92 18.41
CA GLN A 132 -6.68 5.48 19.69
C GLN A 132 -8.15 5.18 20.00
N ARG A 133 -9.00 4.98 18.99
CA ARG A 133 -10.40 4.57 19.17
C ARG A 133 -10.57 3.12 19.60
N LEU A 134 -9.55 2.27 19.41
CA LEU A 134 -9.62 0.87 19.80
C LEU A 134 -9.54 0.70 21.33
N PRO A 135 -10.27 -0.28 21.90
CA PRO A 135 -10.07 -0.71 23.28
C PRO A 135 -8.60 -1.11 23.53
N ASP A 136 -8.08 -0.86 24.73
CA ASP A 136 -6.65 -1.01 25.06
C ASP A 136 -6.04 -2.33 24.58
N LYS A 137 -6.68 -3.46 24.91
CA LYS A 137 -6.21 -4.80 24.52
C LYS A 137 -6.21 -5.02 22.99
N MET A 138 -7.13 -4.38 22.26
CA MET A 138 -7.18 -4.45 20.80
C MET A 138 -6.13 -3.55 20.17
N ARG A 139 -5.96 -2.34 20.73
CA ARG A 139 -4.93 -1.39 20.34
C ARG A 139 -3.53 -2.00 20.51
N GLU A 140 -3.25 -2.64 21.64
CA GLU A 140 -1.98 -3.33 21.90
C GLU A 140 -1.69 -4.40 20.85
N LYS A 141 -2.67 -5.26 20.55
CA LYS A 141 -2.53 -6.30 19.50
C LYS A 141 -2.29 -5.71 18.12
N MET A 142 -2.98 -4.63 17.77
CA MET A 142 -2.82 -3.98 16.48
C MET A 142 -1.44 -3.31 16.37
N VAL A 143 -0.99 -2.64 17.42
CA VAL A 143 0.36 -2.04 17.49
C VAL A 143 1.44 -3.10 17.42
N GLU A 144 1.30 -4.21 18.14
CA GLU A 144 2.23 -5.34 18.08
C GLU A 144 2.31 -5.91 16.65
N TYR A 145 1.16 -6.09 15.99
CA TYR A 145 1.12 -6.52 14.60
C TYR A 145 1.87 -5.54 13.68
N LEU A 146 1.58 -4.24 13.76
CA LEU A 146 2.22 -3.21 12.92
C LEU A 146 3.72 -3.06 13.21
N SER A 147 4.16 -3.26 14.46
CA SER A 147 5.56 -3.10 14.87
C SER A 147 6.45 -4.26 14.43
N THR A 148 5.84 -5.42 14.13
CA THR A 148 6.56 -6.61 13.68
C THR A 148 6.34 -6.87 12.18
N SER A 149 5.64 -5.97 11.50
CA SER A 149 5.39 -5.99 10.07
C SER A 149 6.50 -5.28 9.32
#